data_AF-A0A0J1FZQ5-F1
#
_entry.id   AF-A0A0J1FZQ5-F1
#
_cell.length_a   1.000
_cell.length_b   1.000
_cell.length_c   1.000
_cell.angle_alpha   90.00
_cell.angle_beta   90.00
_cell.angle_gamma   90.00
#
_symmetry.space_group_name_H-M   'P 1'
#
loop_
_entity.id
_entity.type
_entity.pdbx_description
1 polymer ?
#
loop_
_entity_poly.entity_id
_entity_poly.type
_entity_poly.pdbx_seq_one_letter_code
_entity_poly.pdbx_strand_id
1 'polypeptide(L)'
;MLQKDVIDAVPLNEVTTPILEEPDYSRIADIKAVWKENKIPVARITYEHFWNEEFQYIIEPYWETIDKLADEEPGAFLGIPGIDMDCRYRKYYRVNHVPAFILQRTPPKNRQDVMEMMEAVGLNYYDPFEWLIRTPYKASQDNLVVEE
;
A
#
# COMPACT_ATOMS: atom_id res chain seq x y z
N MET A 1 14.76 17.69 -15.18
CA MET A 1 14.48 17.99 -13.76
C MET A 1 15.66 17.54 -12.90
N LEU A 2 15.86 18.12 -11.71
CA LEU A 2 16.78 17.59 -10.72
C LEU A 2 16.17 16.30 -10.15
N GLN A 3 16.78 15.15 -10.43
CA GLN A 3 16.39 13.88 -9.83
C GLN A 3 16.68 14.00 -8.33
N LYS A 4 15.63 13.99 -7.50
CA LYS A 4 15.79 14.03 -6.05
C LYS A 4 16.32 12.66 -5.59
N ASP A 5 17.35 12.66 -4.77
CA ASP A 5 17.97 11.44 -4.27
C ASP A 5 16.96 10.57 -3.51
N VAL A 6 16.98 9.26 -3.79
CA VAL A 6 16.22 8.26 -3.04
C VAL A 6 17.06 7.79 -1.86
N ILE A 7 16.53 7.94 -0.66
CA ILE A 7 17.26 7.68 0.59
C ILE A 7 16.65 6.52 1.37
N ASP A 8 17.41 5.94 2.30
CA ASP A 8 16.87 4.95 3.23
C ASP A 8 16.08 5.65 4.34
N ALA A 9 14.94 5.06 4.71
CA ALA A 9 14.13 5.58 5.80
C ALA A 9 14.89 5.46 7.13
N VAL A 10 14.83 6.52 7.93
CA VAL A 10 15.28 6.49 9.33
C VAL A 10 14.05 6.21 10.20
N PRO A 11 14.01 5.09 10.94
CA PRO A 11 12.90 4.81 11.85
C PRO A 11 12.74 5.93 12.88
N LEU A 12 11.50 6.37 13.09
CA LEU A 12 11.17 7.45 14.02
C LEU A 12 10.51 6.92 15.30
N ASN A 13 9.88 5.75 15.23
CA ASN A 13 9.11 5.11 16.30
C ASN A 13 8.88 3.63 15.98
N GLU A 14 8.22 2.90 16.89
CA GLU A 14 7.90 1.48 16.74
C GLU A 14 7.14 1.16 15.45
N VAL A 15 6.20 2.01 15.03
CA VAL A 15 5.39 1.81 13.80
C VAL A 15 6.24 1.92 12.52
N THR A 16 7.39 2.57 12.58
CA THR A 16 8.28 2.79 11.43
C THR A 16 9.60 2.03 11.54
N THR A 17 9.79 1.27 12.62
CA THR A 17 10.98 0.45 12.85
C THR A 17 10.73 -0.94 12.28
N PRO A 18 11.43 -1.36 11.22
CA PRO A 18 11.15 -2.62 10.55
C PRO A 18 11.44 -3.84 11.44
N ILE A 19 10.61 -4.86 11.32
CA ILE A 19 10.92 -6.21 11.77
C ILE A 19 11.88 -6.81 10.74
N LEU A 20 13.03 -7.30 11.23
CA LEU A 20 14.11 -7.85 10.40
C LEU A 20 14.21 -9.38 10.47
N GLU A 21 13.28 -10.02 11.18
CA GLU A 21 13.14 -11.47 11.25
C GLU A 21 12.63 -12.05 9.91
N GLU A 22 12.73 -13.36 9.74
CA GLU A 22 12.15 -14.05 8.59
C GLU A 22 10.62 -14.15 8.77
N PRO A 23 9.80 -13.70 7.80
CA PRO A 23 8.36 -13.81 7.91
C PRO A 23 7.90 -15.26 7.67
N ASP A 24 6.90 -15.72 8.43
CA ASP A 24 6.25 -17.01 8.16
C ASP A 24 5.42 -16.96 6.88
N TYR A 25 4.89 -15.78 6.58
CA TYR A 25 4.02 -15.54 5.46
C TYR A 25 4.25 -14.14 4.90
N SER A 26 4.33 -14.06 3.58
CA SER A 26 4.42 -12.79 2.86
C SER A 26 3.44 -12.75 1.69
N ARG A 27 2.84 -11.60 1.45
CA ARG A 27 2.04 -11.31 0.26
C ARG A 27 2.51 -10.00 -0.37
N ILE A 28 2.55 -9.98 -1.69
CA ILE A 28 3.03 -8.83 -2.47
C ILE A 28 1.96 -8.44 -3.48
N ALA A 29 1.74 -7.14 -3.64
CA ALA A 29 0.94 -6.58 -4.72
C ALA A 29 1.54 -5.25 -5.18
N ASP A 30 1.07 -4.75 -6.32
CA ASP A 30 1.40 -3.41 -6.82
C ASP A 30 0.26 -2.44 -6.56
N ILE A 31 0.61 -1.26 -6.03
CA ILE A 31 -0.24 -0.08 -6.07
C ILE A 31 -0.10 0.53 -7.46
N LYS A 32 -1.21 0.64 -8.19
CA LYS A 32 -1.25 1.16 -9.55
C LYS A 32 -2.13 2.40 -9.63
N ALA A 33 -1.64 3.45 -10.29
CA ALA A 33 -2.42 4.62 -10.65
C ALA A 33 -3.22 4.35 -11.94
N VAL A 34 -4.52 4.61 -11.91
CA VAL A 34 -5.40 4.45 -13.07
C VAL A 34 -5.51 5.77 -13.82
N TRP A 35 -4.95 5.84 -15.02
CA TRP A 35 -4.93 7.04 -15.84
C TRP A 35 -5.22 6.72 -17.30
N LYS A 36 -6.24 7.37 -17.90
CA LYS A 36 -6.63 7.18 -19.31
C LYS A 36 -6.71 5.69 -19.70
N GLU A 37 -7.45 4.90 -18.92
CA GLU A 37 -7.63 3.44 -19.09
C GLU A 37 -6.38 2.57 -18.83
N ASN A 38 -5.21 3.16 -18.58
CA ASN A 38 -4.00 2.44 -18.22
C ASN A 38 -3.88 2.29 -16.70
N LYS A 39 -3.25 1.20 -16.27
CA LYS A 39 -2.87 0.96 -14.88
C LYS A 39 -1.35 1.03 -14.80
N ILE A 40 -0.83 2.03 -14.11
CA ILE A 40 0.59 2.34 -14.08
C ILE A 40 1.11 2.04 -12.67
N PRO A 41 2.01 1.06 -12.50
CA PRO A 41 2.56 0.73 -11.18
C PRO A 41 3.31 1.93 -10.60
N VAL A 42 2.97 2.33 -9.39
CA VAL A 42 3.61 3.45 -8.68
C VAL A 42 4.31 3.02 -7.39
N ALA A 43 3.95 1.87 -6.83
CA ALA A 43 4.67 1.28 -5.71
C ALA A 43 4.40 -0.22 -5.61
N ARG A 44 5.35 -0.96 -5.04
CA ARG A 44 5.07 -2.28 -4.45
C ARG A 44 4.52 -2.09 -3.04
N ILE A 45 3.59 -2.94 -2.64
CA ILE A 45 3.20 -3.12 -1.25
C ILE A 45 3.37 -4.59 -0.86
N THR A 46 4.15 -4.81 0.19
CA THR A 46 4.41 -6.13 0.77
C THR A 46 3.78 -6.18 2.15
N TYR A 47 3.03 -7.23 2.44
CA TYR A 47 2.58 -7.61 3.76
C TYR A 47 3.40 -8.80 4.24
N GLU A 48 3.92 -8.72 5.46
CA GLU A 48 4.66 -9.77 6.13
C GLU A 48 4.03 -10.06 7.49
N HIS A 49 3.89 -11.33 7.83
CA HIS A 49 3.38 -11.81 9.11
C HIS A 49 4.41 -12.74 9.76
N PHE A 50 4.59 -12.60 11.07
CA PHE A 50 5.61 -13.27 11.86
C PHE A 50 5.00 -14.22 12.90
N TRP A 51 5.83 -15.09 13.44
CA TRP A 51 5.42 -16.20 14.31
C TRP A 51 4.79 -15.74 15.62
N ASN A 52 5.12 -14.53 16.07
CA ASN A 52 4.64 -13.89 17.29
C ASN A 52 3.37 -13.06 17.07
N GLU A 53 2.66 -13.26 15.95
CA GLU A 53 1.48 -12.50 15.52
C GLU A 53 1.76 -11.03 15.16
N GLU A 54 3.03 -10.61 15.14
CA GLU A 54 3.38 -9.32 14.57
C GLU A 54 3.24 -9.34 13.06
N PHE A 55 3.06 -8.15 12.49
CA PHE A 55 2.99 -7.97 11.04
C PHE A 55 3.59 -6.63 10.64
N GLN A 56 3.98 -6.53 9.37
CA GLN A 56 4.36 -5.25 8.78
C GLN A 56 3.90 -5.09 7.35
N TYR A 57 3.67 -3.83 6.97
CA TYR A 57 3.55 -3.43 5.59
C TYR A 57 4.80 -2.67 5.15
N ILE A 58 5.28 -2.98 3.96
CA ILE A 58 6.42 -2.32 3.32
C ILE A 58 5.92 -1.75 2.00
N ILE A 59 5.92 -0.42 1.87
CA ILE A 59 5.59 0.25 0.61
C ILE A 59 6.90 0.71 -0.03
N GLU A 60 7.17 0.24 -1.24
CA GLU A 60 8.37 0.56 -2.02
C GLU A 60 7.98 1.34 -3.29
N PRO A 61 8.05 2.69 -3.27
CA PRO A 61 7.65 3.47 -4.43
C PRO A 61 8.57 3.27 -5.63
N TYR A 62 7.97 3.16 -6.81
CA TYR A 62 8.68 3.14 -8.09
C TYR A 62 9.00 4.57 -8.50
N TRP A 63 10.03 5.15 -7.87
CA TRP A 63 10.42 6.55 -8.03
C TRP A 63 10.64 6.96 -9.49
N GLU A 64 11.27 6.12 -10.30
CA GLU A 64 11.45 6.40 -11.74
C GLU A 64 10.11 6.55 -12.46
N THR A 65 9.15 5.66 -12.18
CA THR A 65 7.80 5.75 -12.75
C THR A 65 7.04 6.97 -12.23
N ILE A 66 7.15 7.26 -10.93
CA ILE A 66 6.51 8.42 -10.30
C ILE A 66 7.04 9.72 -10.90
N ASP A 67 8.36 9.86 -11.04
CA ASP A 67 8.99 11.05 -11.61
C ASP A 67 8.58 11.23 -13.07
N LYS A 68 8.56 10.14 -13.86
CA LYS A 68 8.09 10.17 -15.25
C LYS A 68 6.62 10.62 -15.33
N LEU A 69 5.76 10.10 -14.45
CA LEU A 69 4.35 10.52 -14.40
C LEU A 69 4.19 12.00 -14.04
N ALA A 70 5.00 12.49 -13.10
CA ALA A 70 4.99 13.90 -12.73
C ALA A 70 5.40 14.82 -13.88
N ASP A 71 6.35 14.38 -14.73
CA ASP A 71 6.86 15.13 -15.86
C ASP A 71 5.93 15.08 -17.09
N GLU A 72 5.43 13.89 -17.43
CA GLU A 72 4.74 13.63 -18.70
C GLU A 72 3.21 13.70 -18.58
N GLU A 73 2.65 13.33 -17.42
CA GLU A 73 1.21 13.23 -17.21
C GLU A 73 0.80 13.85 -15.85
N PRO A 74 0.98 15.17 -15.66
CA PRO A 74 0.64 15.84 -14.40
C PRO A 74 -0.82 15.56 -14.00
N GLY A 75 -1.01 15.03 -12.80
CA GLY A 75 -2.33 14.63 -12.28
C GLY A 75 -2.64 13.13 -12.39
N ALA A 76 -1.83 12.34 -13.10
CA ALA A 76 -1.97 10.89 -13.13
C ALA A 76 -1.71 10.22 -11.76
N PHE A 77 -0.92 10.86 -10.90
CA PHE A 77 -0.60 10.37 -9.56
C PHE A 77 -0.51 11.54 -8.57
N LEU A 78 -1.25 11.45 -7.47
CA LEU A 78 -1.34 12.51 -6.45
C LEU A 78 -0.62 12.14 -5.14
N GLY A 79 0.08 11.00 -5.10
CA GLY A 79 0.68 10.43 -3.90
C GLY A 79 -0.11 9.25 -3.32
N ILE A 80 0.49 8.58 -2.34
CA ILE A 80 -0.14 7.46 -1.62
C ILE A 80 -0.66 7.99 -0.27
N PRO A 81 -1.96 7.86 0.05
CA PRO A 81 -2.51 8.28 1.33
C PRO A 81 -1.74 7.76 2.55
N GLY A 82 -1.35 8.68 3.43
CA GLY A 82 -0.58 8.37 4.64
C GLY A 82 0.92 8.18 4.44
N ILE A 83 1.44 8.48 3.24
CA ILE A 83 2.87 8.49 2.90
C ILE A 83 3.30 9.91 2.53
N ASP A 84 4.34 10.39 3.20
CA ASP A 84 5.01 11.64 2.83
C ASP A 84 5.98 11.35 1.67
N MET A 85 5.52 11.64 0.44
CA MET A 85 6.29 11.38 -0.77
C MET A 85 7.49 12.33 -0.93
N ASP A 86 7.53 13.46 -0.24
CA ASP A 86 8.65 14.41 -0.31
C ASP A 86 9.91 13.88 0.37
N CYS A 87 9.76 12.97 1.35
CA CYS A 87 10.89 12.30 2.00
C CYS A 87 11.70 11.41 1.04
N ARG A 88 11.07 10.90 -0.03
CA ARG A 88 11.68 10.01 -1.02
C ARG A 88 12.42 8.79 -0.46
N TYR A 89 11.81 8.13 0.52
CA TYR A 89 12.36 6.88 1.03
C TYR A 89 12.25 5.74 0.02
N ARG A 90 13.25 4.86 0.02
CA ARG A 90 13.22 3.59 -0.72
C ARG A 90 12.10 2.67 -0.23
N LYS A 91 11.90 2.62 1.09
CA LYS A 91 10.89 1.79 1.77
C LYS A 91 10.20 2.59 2.85
N TYR A 92 8.88 2.49 2.92
CA TYR A 92 8.05 3.02 4.01
C TYR A 92 7.47 1.85 4.79
N TYR A 93 7.82 1.77 6.07
CA TYR A 93 7.37 0.70 6.96
C TYR A 93 6.15 1.11 7.77
N ARG A 94 5.23 0.16 7.98
CA ARG A 94 4.13 0.23 8.94
C ARG A 94 4.08 -1.09 9.71
N VAL A 95 4.74 -1.10 10.86
CA VAL A 95 4.82 -2.26 11.75
C VAL A 95 3.65 -2.24 12.73
N ASN A 96 2.98 -3.39 12.87
CA ASN A 96 1.79 -3.61 13.70
C ASN A 96 0.69 -2.55 13.50
N HIS A 97 0.64 -1.98 12.28
CA HIS A 97 -0.27 -0.88 11.94
C HIS A 97 -0.72 -1.01 10.49
N VAL A 98 -2.04 -1.02 10.27
CA VAL A 98 -2.61 -1.05 8.92
C VAL A 98 -2.46 0.34 8.27
N PRO A 99 -1.82 0.46 7.08
CA PRO A 99 -1.67 1.73 6.40
C PRO A 99 -3.00 2.45 6.17
N ALA A 100 -3.01 3.78 6.28
CA ALA A 100 -4.17 4.62 5.95
C ALA A 100 -4.67 4.36 4.53
N PHE A 101 -3.76 4.12 3.58
CA PHE A 101 -4.06 3.69 2.21
C PHE A 101 -5.02 2.48 2.17
N ILE A 102 -4.76 1.44 2.97
CA ILE A 102 -5.61 0.24 3.01
C ILE A 102 -6.94 0.57 3.72
N LEU A 103 -6.88 1.17 4.92
CA LEU A 103 -8.07 1.44 5.74
C LEU A 103 -9.13 2.29 5.04
N GLN A 104 -8.72 3.27 4.22
CA GLN A 104 -9.63 4.13 3.48
C GLN A 104 -10.35 3.44 2.32
N ARG A 105 -9.92 2.23 1.94
CA ARG A 105 -10.44 1.47 0.79
C ARG A 105 -11.13 0.18 1.19
N THR A 106 -10.98 -0.24 2.43
CA THR A 106 -11.50 -1.51 2.93
C THR A 106 -12.66 -1.28 3.89
N PRO A 107 -13.68 -2.15 3.89
CA PRO A 107 -14.73 -2.11 4.90
C PRO A 107 -14.14 -2.17 6.32
N PRO A 108 -14.62 -1.33 7.26
CA PRO A 108 -14.08 -1.30 8.60
C PRO A 108 -14.46 -2.57 9.37
N LYS A 109 -13.55 -3.08 10.20
CA LYS A 109 -13.72 -4.36 10.93
C LYS A 109 -14.97 -4.41 11.83
N ASN A 110 -15.46 -3.27 12.30
CA ASN A 110 -16.64 -3.17 13.16
C ASN A 110 -17.97 -3.04 12.41
N ARG A 111 -17.97 -3.05 11.07
CA ARG A 111 -19.18 -3.04 10.25
C ARG A 111 -19.94 -4.37 10.40
N GLN A 112 -21.26 -4.31 10.56
CA GLN A 112 -22.10 -5.48 10.86
C GLN A 112 -22.02 -6.58 9.81
N ASP A 113 -22.02 -6.23 8.52
CA ASP A 113 -21.98 -7.13 7.36
C ASP A 113 -20.55 -7.36 6.83
N VAL A 114 -19.50 -6.96 7.56
CA VAL A 114 -18.12 -7.06 7.05
C VAL A 114 -17.71 -8.48 6.72
N MET A 115 -18.13 -9.46 7.52
CA MET A 115 -17.80 -10.87 7.28
C MET A 115 -18.50 -11.41 6.04
N GLU A 116 -19.75 -11.01 5.78
CA GLU A 116 -20.45 -11.35 4.54
C GLU A 116 -19.74 -10.75 3.31
N MET A 117 -19.20 -9.54 3.44
CA MET A 117 -18.39 -8.92 2.39
C MET A 117 -17.06 -9.63 2.14
N MET A 118 -16.45 -10.21 3.19
CA MET A 118 -15.24 -11.04 3.07
C MET A 118 -15.57 -12.37 2.39
N GLU A 119 -16.63 -13.04 2.83
CA GLU A 119 -17.08 -14.31 2.25
C GLU A 119 -17.45 -14.18 0.77
N ALA A 120 -18.06 -13.05 0.37
CA ALA A 120 -18.38 -12.76 -1.03
C ALA A 120 -17.16 -12.73 -1.97
N VAL A 121 -15.96 -12.52 -1.43
CA VAL A 121 -14.69 -12.55 -2.17
C VAL A 121 -13.83 -13.78 -1.81
N GLY A 122 -14.42 -14.77 -1.15
CA GLY A 122 -13.76 -16.04 -0.80
C GLY A 122 -12.81 -15.95 0.39
N LEU A 123 -13.04 -15.03 1.33
CA LEU A 123 -12.30 -14.92 2.59
C LEU A 123 -13.16 -15.45 3.74
N ASN A 124 -12.54 -16.21 4.65
CA ASN A 124 -13.18 -16.75 5.87
C ASN A 124 -12.73 -16.04 7.17
N TYR A 125 -11.91 -14.99 7.05
CA TYR A 125 -11.50 -14.09 8.12
C TYR A 125 -11.40 -12.65 7.58
N TYR A 126 -11.30 -11.68 8.49
CA TYR A 126 -11.09 -10.29 8.11
C TYR A 126 -9.64 -10.06 7.66
N ASP A 127 -9.45 -9.92 6.35
CA ASP A 127 -8.16 -9.55 5.74
C ASP A 127 -8.38 -8.32 4.84
N PRO A 128 -8.08 -7.10 5.33
CA PRO A 128 -8.31 -5.89 4.55
C PRO A 128 -7.39 -5.82 3.33
N PHE A 129 -6.18 -6.38 3.40
CA PHE A 129 -5.24 -6.31 2.28
C PHE A 129 -5.67 -7.25 1.16
N GLU A 130 -6.03 -8.49 1.49
CA GLU A 130 -6.51 -9.45 0.50
C GLU A 130 -7.85 -9.05 -0.10
N TRP A 131 -8.75 -8.49 0.72
CA TRP A 131 -10.00 -7.95 0.22
C TRP A 131 -9.76 -6.85 -0.83
N LEU A 132 -8.76 -5.99 -0.59
CA LEU A 132 -8.41 -4.91 -1.52
C LEU A 132 -7.84 -5.45 -2.84
N ILE A 133 -7.04 -6.51 -2.80
CA ILE A 133 -6.50 -7.20 -4.00
C ILE A 133 -7.63 -7.87 -4.80
N ARG A 134 -8.59 -8.49 -4.11
CA ARG A 134 -9.67 -9.27 -4.75
C ARG A 134 -10.81 -8.42 -5.28
N THR A 135 -10.81 -7.11 -5.05
CA THR A 135 -11.92 -6.23 -5.43
C THR A 135 -11.46 -5.04 -6.28
N PRO A 136 -12.30 -4.54 -7.19
CA PRO A 136 -11.98 -3.35 -7.98
C PRO A 136 -12.21 -2.05 -7.22
N TYR A 137 -12.27 -2.07 -5.88
CA TYR A 137 -12.61 -0.90 -5.08
C TYR A 137 -11.55 0.19 -5.17
N LYS A 138 -12.03 1.43 -5.24
CA LYS A 138 -11.22 2.65 -5.27
C LYS A 138 -11.73 3.60 -4.19
N ALA A 139 -10.82 4.35 -3.58
CA ALA A 139 -11.20 5.50 -2.80
C ALA A 139 -11.69 6.61 -3.74
N SER A 140 -12.63 7.44 -3.30
CA SER A 140 -13.11 8.58 -4.10
C SER A 140 -12.09 9.70 -4.25
N GLN A 141 -11.05 9.70 -3.40
CA GLN A 141 -10.09 10.81 -3.27
C GLN A 141 -8.84 10.64 -4.14
N ASP A 142 -8.69 9.50 -4.81
CA ASP A 142 -7.57 9.20 -5.69
C ASP A 142 -7.95 8.15 -6.74
N ASN A 143 -7.02 7.86 -7.65
CA ASN A 143 -7.19 6.92 -8.74
C ASN A 143 -6.38 5.62 -8.55
N LEU A 144 -6.06 5.24 -7.31
CA LEU A 144 -5.21 4.08 -7.02
C LEU A 144 -6.02 2.78 -6.89
N VAL A 145 -5.44 1.69 -7.38
CA VAL A 145 -5.90 0.30 -7.17
C VAL A 145 -4.74 -0.57 -6.69
N VAL A 146 -5.05 -1.75 -6.16
CA VAL A 146 -4.05 -2.76 -5.77
C VAL A 146 -4.28 -4.04 -6.55
N GLU A 147 -3.23 -4.58 -7.16
CA GLU A 147 -3.30 -5.79 -7.99
C GLU A 147 -2.01 -6.61 -7.87
N GLU A 148 -2.12 -7.93 -7.93
CA GLU A 148 -0.98 -8.84 -8.11
C GLU A 148 -0.32 -8.71 -9.50
#